data_AF-A0A956DWK6-F1
#
_entry.id   AF-A0A956DWK6-F1
#
_cell.length_a   1.000
_cell.length_b   1.000
_cell.length_c   1.000
_cell.angle_alpha   90.00
_cell.angle_beta   90.00
_cell.angle_gamma   90.00
#
_symmetry.space_group_name_H-M   'P 1'
#
loop_
_entity.id
_entity.type
_entity.pdbx_description
1 polymer ?
#
loop_
_entity_poly.entity_id
_entity_poly.type
_entity_poly.pdbx_seq_one_letter_code
_entity_poly.pdbx_strand_id
1 'polypeptide(L)'
;MRGLAIALLAGLIPACAGATSVPAPLTRPPDVAPLPAQLVDQTLAARPTMPASATIAYHVEDERLAAAVEEMLEAVPRVRRVVRLPSLLLTGRRPFDAEAGPRAPLDVDRLRLVAARVGADAVLYVDYGVRSSYRANGLAALSVVILPVLFLPLQDAESESFVDAILVDTRTGRELAHLHERRADVTDYVTVFSHAADELAEEQRTELLAETKRVLTARIAELPRPKPAGGATATALPSDTTDPWDEPRHVDVGLAVDGTVTVEDHALESLPAFVNELRRHAARGPTVVTLTAASAVPVVRVRDVMKLLREIGIRDVRVEVVDEHAPDAPRIREAERHPASTP
;
A
#
# COMPACT_ATOMS: atom_id res chain seq x y z
N MET A 1 25.66 22.03 -65.79
CA MET A 1 25.26 22.71 -64.54
C MET A 1 23.89 22.22 -64.04
N ARG A 2 23.76 20.95 -63.61
CA ARG A 2 22.51 20.38 -63.03
C ARG A 2 22.75 19.49 -61.80
N GLY A 3 24.01 19.39 -61.32
CA GLY A 3 24.39 18.46 -60.24
C GLY A 3 24.48 19.07 -58.84
N LEU A 4 24.26 20.38 -58.67
CA LEU A 4 24.49 21.05 -57.38
C LEU A 4 23.23 21.21 -56.50
N ALA A 5 22.04 20.89 -57.01
CA ALA A 5 20.77 21.14 -56.31
C ALA A 5 20.35 20.02 -55.33
N ILE A 6 20.90 18.82 -55.46
CA ILE A 6 20.50 17.66 -54.63
C ILE A 6 21.29 17.61 -53.30
N ALA A 7 22.48 18.21 -53.25
CA ALA A 7 23.31 18.22 -52.03
C ALA A 7 22.80 19.16 -50.93
N LEU A 8 21.94 20.15 -51.25
CA LEU A 8 21.46 21.13 -50.26
C LEU A 8 20.21 20.67 -49.50
N LEU A 9 19.46 19.67 -49.98
CA LEU A 9 18.24 19.21 -49.31
C LEU A 9 18.49 18.18 -48.19
N ALA A 10 19.65 17.51 -48.17
CA ALA A 10 20.01 16.51 -47.16
C ALA A 10 20.43 17.12 -45.81
N GLY A 11 20.70 18.42 -45.74
CA GLY A 11 21.16 19.11 -44.53
C GLY A 11 20.06 19.66 -43.62
N LEU A 12 18.79 19.52 -43.99
CA LEU A 12 17.66 20.19 -43.32
C LEU A 12 16.62 19.25 -42.69
N ILE A 13 16.90 17.94 -42.61
CA ILE A 13 16.03 17.03 -41.84
C ILE A 13 16.61 16.95 -40.42
N PRO A 14 16.06 17.70 -39.44
CA PRO A 14 16.43 17.47 -38.06
C PRO A 14 16.07 16.02 -37.74
N ALA A 15 17.09 15.23 -37.40
CA ALA A 15 16.90 13.89 -36.86
C ALA A 15 16.17 14.04 -35.52
N CYS A 16 14.84 13.99 -35.56
CA CYS A 16 13.96 13.88 -34.40
C CYS A 16 14.10 12.46 -33.81
N ALA A 17 15.31 12.06 -33.42
CA ALA A 17 15.56 10.92 -32.55
C ALA A 17 15.37 11.39 -31.10
N GLY A 18 14.13 11.70 -30.74
CA GLY A 18 13.76 12.15 -29.42
C GLY A 18 13.75 10.97 -28.44
N ALA A 19 14.89 10.70 -27.82
CA ALA A 19 14.93 9.87 -26.61
C ALA A 19 14.51 10.74 -25.41
N THR A 20 13.22 10.73 -25.06
CA THR A 20 12.75 11.32 -23.79
C THR A 20 12.77 10.27 -22.69
N SER A 21 13.90 10.17 -21.98
CA SER A 21 13.89 9.61 -20.64
C SER A 21 15.12 10.11 -19.90
N VAL A 22 14.90 10.98 -18.92
CA VAL A 22 15.88 11.23 -17.87
C VAL A 22 15.51 10.28 -16.73
N PRO A 23 16.15 9.11 -16.57
CA PRO A 23 16.04 8.40 -15.32
C PRO A 23 16.72 9.28 -14.26
N ALA A 24 15.95 9.73 -13.26
CA ALA A 24 16.58 10.21 -12.04
C ALA A 24 17.27 9.01 -11.40
N PRO A 25 18.58 9.07 -11.11
CA PRO A 25 19.20 8.02 -10.32
C PRO A 25 18.44 7.90 -9.00
N LEU A 26 17.97 6.69 -8.69
CA LEU A 26 17.48 6.39 -7.35
C LEU A 26 18.62 6.69 -6.37
N THR A 27 18.34 7.62 -5.48
CA THR A 27 19.14 7.99 -4.32
C THR A 27 20.51 8.62 -4.62
N ARG A 28 20.59 9.95 -4.43
CA ARG A 28 21.74 10.44 -3.65
C ARG A 28 21.52 9.89 -2.24
N PRO A 29 22.47 9.15 -1.63
CA PRO A 29 22.39 8.92 -0.20
C PRO A 29 22.20 10.30 0.46
N PRO A 30 21.29 10.43 1.43
CA PRO A 30 21.05 11.72 2.04
C PRO A 30 22.39 12.28 2.55
N ASP A 31 22.54 13.61 2.60
CA ASP A 31 23.55 14.24 3.44
C ASP A 31 23.18 13.94 4.91
N VAL A 32 23.31 12.67 5.30
CA VAL A 32 23.09 12.21 6.65
C VAL A 32 24.34 12.61 7.40
N ALA A 33 24.18 13.48 8.40
CA ALA A 33 25.24 13.70 9.37
C ALA A 33 25.73 12.32 9.85
N PRO A 34 27.06 12.08 9.89
CA PRO A 34 27.59 10.76 10.24
C PRO A 34 26.98 10.30 11.55
N LEU A 35 26.32 9.13 11.51
CA LEU A 35 25.72 8.51 12.70
C LEU A 35 26.81 8.38 13.79
N PRO A 36 26.49 8.67 15.06
CA PRO A 36 27.43 8.46 16.15
C PRO A 36 27.92 7.01 16.12
N ALA A 37 29.23 6.79 16.26
CA ALA A 37 29.84 5.45 16.17
C ALA A 37 29.16 4.42 17.10
N GLN A 38 28.71 4.84 18.28
CA GLN A 38 27.97 4.00 19.23
C GLN A 38 26.61 3.52 18.69
N LEU A 39 25.93 4.37 17.90
CA LEU A 39 24.64 4.05 17.28
C LEU A 39 24.86 3.11 16.08
N VAL A 40 25.95 3.30 15.34
CA VAL A 40 26.42 2.39 14.28
C VAL A 40 26.75 1.03 14.87
N ASP A 41 27.50 0.96 15.96
CA ASP A 41 27.85 -0.31 16.62
C ASP A 41 26.62 -1.03 17.17
N GLN A 42 25.67 -0.29 17.76
CA GLN A 42 24.39 -0.85 18.23
C GLN A 42 23.50 -1.34 17.09
N THR A 43 23.43 -0.63 15.96
CA THR A 43 22.66 -1.07 14.78
C THR A 43 23.36 -2.19 14.03
N LEU A 44 24.70 -2.23 13.99
CA LEU A 44 25.46 -3.34 13.45
C LEU A 44 25.29 -4.60 14.31
N ALA A 45 25.28 -4.45 15.63
CA ALA A 45 25.05 -5.53 16.59
C ALA A 45 23.60 -6.04 16.60
N ALA A 46 22.62 -5.17 16.33
CA ALA A 46 21.24 -5.55 16.08
C ALA A 46 21.16 -6.34 14.77
N ARG A 47 21.16 -7.68 14.88
CA ARG A 47 20.84 -8.52 13.73
C ARG A 47 19.40 -8.21 13.30
N PRO A 48 19.14 -8.01 12.00
CA PRO A 48 17.77 -7.91 11.52
C PRO A 48 17.02 -9.18 11.95
N THR A 49 15.96 -8.99 12.72
CA THR A 49 15.18 -10.10 13.29
C THR A 49 13.74 -9.89 12.89
N MET A 50 13.36 -10.49 11.75
CA MET A 50 11.95 -10.59 11.43
C MET A 50 11.28 -11.60 12.38
N PRO A 51 10.11 -11.28 12.93
CA PRO A 51 9.35 -12.23 13.75
C PRO A 51 9.00 -13.50 12.96
N ALA A 52 8.52 -14.53 13.66
CA ALA A 52 8.05 -15.75 13.00
C ALA A 52 6.84 -15.49 12.07
N SER A 53 6.07 -14.45 12.39
CA SER A 53 4.91 -13.95 11.67
C SER A 53 5.04 -12.42 11.61
N ALA A 54 5.28 -11.88 10.42
CA ALA A 54 5.58 -10.46 10.18
C ALA A 54 4.43 -9.73 9.50
N THR A 55 4.26 -8.46 9.84
CA THR A 55 3.42 -7.52 9.09
C THR A 55 4.30 -6.74 8.12
N ILE A 56 4.02 -6.81 6.82
CA ILE A 56 4.80 -6.09 5.80
C ILE A 56 3.99 -4.91 5.29
N ALA A 57 4.50 -3.70 5.47
CA ALA A 57 3.99 -2.53 4.78
C ALA A 57 4.61 -2.46 3.38
N TYR A 58 3.89 -1.97 2.38
CA TYR A 58 4.47 -1.81 1.04
C TYR A 58 4.05 -0.51 0.35
N HIS A 59 4.93 0.02 -0.48
CA HIS A 59 4.67 1.14 -1.36
C HIS A 59 5.13 0.80 -2.78
N VAL A 60 4.30 1.13 -3.76
CA VAL A 60 4.60 0.97 -5.19
C VAL A 60 4.37 2.32 -5.86
N GLU A 61 5.30 2.73 -6.73
CA GLU A 61 5.11 3.98 -7.51
C GLU A 61 3.98 3.82 -8.55
N ASP A 62 3.92 2.67 -9.22
CA ASP A 62 2.84 2.37 -10.17
C ASP A 62 1.64 1.73 -9.46
N GLU A 63 0.56 2.50 -9.36
CA GLU A 63 -0.70 2.11 -8.75
C GLU A 63 -1.32 0.85 -9.40
N ARG A 64 -1.04 0.61 -10.68
CA ARG A 64 -1.54 -0.55 -11.43
C ARG A 64 -0.94 -1.86 -10.92
N LEU A 65 0.24 -1.80 -10.32
CA LEU A 65 0.94 -2.94 -9.75
C LEU A 65 0.54 -3.26 -8.31
N ALA A 66 -0.19 -2.36 -7.64
CA ALA A 66 -0.46 -2.48 -6.21
C ALA A 66 -1.14 -3.80 -5.83
N ALA A 67 -2.10 -4.27 -6.64
CA ALA A 67 -2.80 -5.53 -6.40
C ALA A 67 -1.90 -6.75 -6.61
N ALA A 68 -1.09 -6.74 -7.67
CA ALA A 68 -0.16 -7.84 -7.96
C ALA A 68 0.95 -7.96 -6.89
N VAL A 69 1.44 -6.81 -6.38
CA VAL A 69 2.42 -6.78 -5.29
C VAL A 69 1.79 -7.25 -3.97
N GLU A 70 0.54 -6.88 -3.70
CA GLU A 70 -0.20 -7.35 -2.52
C GLU A 70 -0.37 -8.87 -2.53
N GLU A 71 -0.90 -9.43 -3.63
CA GLU A 71 -1.04 -10.88 -3.83
C GLU A 71 0.31 -11.61 -3.74
N MET A 72 1.36 -11.01 -4.32
CA MET A 72 2.72 -11.54 -4.22
C MET A 72 3.17 -11.66 -2.76
N LEU A 73 2.98 -10.61 -1.96
CA LEU A 73 3.41 -10.54 -0.57
C LEU A 73 2.59 -11.46 0.35
N GLU A 74 1.29 -11.56 0.13
CA GLU A 74 0.41 -12.48 0.87
C GLU A 74 0.80 -13.94 0.68
N ALA A 75 1.33 -14.28 -0.50
CA ALA A 75 1.83 -15.62 -0.81
C ALA A 75 3.20 -15.92 -0.16
N VAL A 76 3.89 -14.95 0.43
CA VAL A 76 5.22 -15.16 1.03
C VAL A 76 5.07 -15.83 2.41
N PRO A 77 5.76 -16.96 2.68
CA PRO A 77 5.77 -17.57 4.00
C PRO A 77 6.24 -16.58 5.07
N ARG A 78 5.60 -16.66 6.26
CA ARG A 78 5.84 -15.77 7.43
C ARG A 78 5.19 -14.39 7.33
N VAL A 79 4.58 -14.01 6.21
CA VAL A 79 3.78 -12.78 6.13
C VAL A 79 2.39 -13.06 6.68
N ARG A 80 2.01 -12.38 7.77
CA ARG A 80 0.69 -12.50 8.40
C ARG A 80 -0.29 -11.51 7.81
N ARG A 81 0.19 -10.29 7.58
CA ARG A 81 -0.63 -9.15 7.17
C ARG A 81 0.19 -8.27 6.26
N VAL A 82 -0.43 -7.82 5.18
CA VAL A 82 0.13 -6.86 4.25
C VAL A 82 -0.60 -5.53 4.43
N VAL A 83 0.12 -4.42 4.42
CA VAL A 83 -0.46 -3.08 4.59
C VAL A 83 0.05 -2.15 3.50
N ARG A 84 -0.86 -1.63 2.69
CA ARG A 84 -0.51 -0.67 1.66
C ARG A 84 -0.25 0.72 2.23
N LEU A 85 0.89 1.32 1.88
CA LEU A 85 1.24 2.70 2.22
C LEU A 85 0.88 3.64 1.06
N PRO A 86 -0.06 4.57 1.28
CA PRO A 86 -0.46 5.51 0.23
C PRO A 86 0.64 6.55 -0.03
N SER A 87 0.85 6.88 -1.30
CA SER A 87 1.86 7.84 -1.79
C SER A 87 1.74 9.21 -1.15
N LEU A 88 0.52 9.61 -0.74
CA LEU A 88 0.24 10.88 -0.05
C LEU A 88 0.99 10.99 1.28
N LEU A 89 1.13 9.90 2.04
CA LEU A 89 1.83 9.93 3.33
C LEU A 89 3.35 10.03 3.15
N LEU A 90 3.87 9.53 2.04
CA LEU A 90 5.30 9.43 1.75
C LEU A 90 5.83 10.65 1.03
N THR A 91 5.15 11.09 -0.02
CA THR A 91 5.58 12.22 -0.84
C THR A 91 4.97 13.55 -0.38
N GLY A 92 3.86 13.51 0.36
CA GLY A 92 3.05 14.69 0.66
C GLY A 92 2.34 15.29 -0.56
N ARG A 93 2.46 14.66 -1.73
CA ARG A 93 1.78 15.10 -2.96
C ARG A 93 0.43 14.43 -3.09
N ARG A 94 -0.55 15.19 -3.55
CA ARG A 94 -1.84 14.62 -3.96
C ARG A 94 -1.65 13.86 -5.27
N PRO A 95 -2.43 12.80 -5.53
CA PRO A 95 -2.35 12.07 -6.80
C PRO A 95 -2.43 12.97 -8.04
N PHE A 96 -3.25 14.02 -7.97
CA PHE A 96 -3.42 14.99 -9.06
C PHE A 96 -2.22 15.93 -9.29
N ASP A 97 -1.32 16.08 -8.30
CA ASP A 97 -0.13 16.92 -8.40
C ASP A 97 1.11 16.11 -8.82
N ALA A 98 0.99 14.79 -8.96
CA ALA A 98 2.12 13.88 -9.19
C ALA A 98 2.72 14.02 -10.61
N GLU A 99 1.91 14.38 -11.61
CA GLU A 99 2.34 14.47 -13.02
C GLU A 99 3.09 15.77 -13.37
N ALA A 100 2.94 16.83 -12.55
CA ALA A 100 3.34 18.19 -12.93
C ALA A 100 4.75 18.63 -12.48
N GLY A 101 5.61 17.73 -12.00
CA GLY A 101 6.94 18.13 -11.54
C GLY A 101 7.94 16.99 -11.37
N PRO A 102 9.23 17.33 -11.16
CA PRO A 102 10.27 16.34 -10.90
C PRO A 102 9.87 15.46 -9.72
N ARG A 103 10.08 14.14 -9.85
CA ARG A 103 9.80 13.17 -8.78
C ARG A 103 10.55 13.59 -7.52
N ALA A 104 9.82 13.71 -6.41
CA ALA A 104 10.45 13.98 -5.13
C ALA A 104 11.24 12.71 -4.74
N PRO A 105 12.50 12.83 -4.31
CA PRO A 105 13.25 11.66 -3.85
C PRO A 105 12.50 11.02 -2.68
N LEU A 106 12.33 9.71 -2.73
CA LEU A 106 11.74 8.95 -1.64
C LEU A 106 12.72 8.93 -0.47
N ASP A 107 12.28 9.45 0.67
CA ASP A 107 13.03 9.38 1.93
C ASP A 107 12.74 8.04 2.62
N VAL A 108 13.74 7.16 2.67
CA VAL A 108 13.65 5.84 3.31
C VAL A 108 13.32 5.95 4.80
N ASP A 109 13.80 6.99 5.50
CA ASP A 109 13.49 7.17 6.91
C ASP A 109 12.02 7.54 7.11
N ARG A 110 11.45 8.35 6.21
CA ARG A 110 10.02 8.66 6.20
C ARG A 110 9.17 7.43 5.90
N LEU A 111 9.57 6.63 4.90
CA LEU A 111 8.93 5.35 4.58
C LEU A 111 8.93 4.43 5.80
N ARG A 112 10.07 4.31 6.48
CA ARG A 112 10.22 3.53 7.70
C ARG A 112 9.33 4.02 8.82
N LEU A 113 9.28 5.33 9.04
CA LEU A 113 8.46 5.94 10.10
C LEU A 113 6.96 5.69 9.87
N VAL A 114 6.49 5.83 8.63
CA VAL A 114 5.10 5.56 8.28
C VAL A 114 4.77 4.08 8.42
N ALA A 115 5.66 3.19 7.99
CA ALA A 115 5.52 1.75 8.19
C ALA A 115 5.47 1.36 9.68
N ALA A 116 6.34 1.94 10.50
CA ALA A 116 6.34 1.71 11.95
C ALA A 116 5.04 2.20 12.61
N ARG A 117 4.45 3.30 12.15
CA ARG A 117 3.17 3.82 12.66
C ARG A 117 1.99 2.89 12.40
N VAL A 118 2.03 2.10 11.32
CA VAL A 118 1.00 1.09 11.04
C VAL A 118 1.32 -0.28 11.65
N GLY A 119 2.33 -0.35 12.51
CA GLY A 119 2.73 -1.60 13.19
C GLY A 119 3.40 -2.62 12.26
N ALA A 120 3.96 -2.20 11.13
CA ALA A 120 4.68 -3.09 10.24
C ALA A 120 6.08 -3.42 10.79
N ASP A 121 6.52 -4.66 10.59
CA ASP A 121 7.85 -5.16 10.96
C ASP A 121 8.88 -4.90 9.85
N ALA A 122 8.43 -4.85 8.61
CA ALA A 122 9.25 -4.52 7.44
C ALA A 122 8.46 -3.65 6.48
N VAL A 123 9.18 -2.89 5.65
CA VAL A 123 8.60 -2.09 4.56
C VAL A 123 9.24 -2.46 3.23
N LEU A 124 8.41 -2.77 2.24
CA LEU A 124 8.82 -3.02 0.86
C LEU A 124 8.54 -1.78 0.01
N TYR A 125 9.56 -1.26 -0.64
CA TYR A 125 9.42 -0.29 -1.73
C TYR A 125 9.62 -0.99 -3.06
N VAL A 126 8.72 -0.75 -4.03
CA VAL A 126 8.82 -1.28 -5.39
C VAL A 126 8.71 -0.13 -6.39
N ASP A 127 9.77 0.08 -7.16
CA ASP A 127 9.77 0.94 -8.34
C ASP A 127 9.78 0.06 -9.58
N TYR A 128 8.81 0.29 -10.47
CA TYR A 128 8.76 -0.34 -11.77
C TYR A 128 8.70 0.75 -12.82
N GLY A 129 9.52 0.61 -13.84
CA GLY A 129 9.50 1.51 -14.97
C GLY A 129 9.72 0.78 -16.28
N VAL A 130 9.14 1.35 -17.31
CA VAL A 130 9.32 0.93 -18.70
C VAL A 130 9.96 2.08 -19.45
N ARG A 131 10.98 1.75 -20.23
CA ARG A 131 11.63 2.64 -21.16
C ARG A 131 11.49 2.05 -22.55
N SER A 132 10.56 2.61 -23.32
CA SER A 132 10.41 2.28 -24.73
C SER A 132 11.25 3.25 -25.56
N SER A 133 12.06 2.72 -26.46
CA SER A 133 12.81 3.51 -27.44
C SER A 133 12.52 2.99 -28.84
N TYR A 134 12.24 3.93 -29.75
CA TYR A 134 12.04 3.62 -31.17
C TYR A 134 13.33 3.95 -31.91
N ARG A 135 13.96 2.92 -32.47
CA ARG A 135 15.16 3.10 -33.29
C ARG A 135 14.76 3.27 -34.75
N ALA A 136 15.41 4.21 -35.43
CA ALA A 136 15.27 4.34 -36.86
C ALA A 136 15.88 3.12 -37.54
N ASN A 137 15.05 2.27 -38.13
CA ASN A 137 15.54 1.14 -38.92
C ASN A 137 16.26 1.68 -40.17
N GLY A 138 17.44 1.13 -40.50
CA GLY A 138 18.22 1.54 -41.69
C GLY A 138 17.43 1.42 -43.00
N LEU A 139 16.42 0.55 -43.04
CA LEU A 139 15.48 0.43 -44.16
C LEU A 139 14.53 1.63 -44.28
N ALA A 140 14.18 2.27 -43.17
CA ALA A 140 13.38 3.50 -43.20
C ALA A 140 14.14 4.62 -43.92
N ALA A 141 15.46 4.74 -43.72
CA ALA A 141 16.30 5.69 -44.45
C ALA A 141 16.33 5.41 -45.97
N LEU A 142 16.29 4.14 -46.38
CA LEU A 142 16.25 3.74 -47.79
C LEU A 142 14.87 3.99 -48.42
N SER A 143 13.80 3.82 -47.64
CA SER A 143 12.41 3.93 -48.11
C SER A 143 12.00 5.34 -48.54
N VAL A 144 12.58 6.40 -47.93
CA VAL A 144 12.37 7.81 -48.31
C VAL A 144 12.73 8.08 -49.77
N VAL A 145 13.63 7.29 -50.36
CA VAL A 145 14.10 7.45 -51.74
C VAL A 145 13.21 6.73 -52.75
N ILE A 146 12.48 5.68 -52.34
CA ILE A 146 11.89 4.70 -53.27
C ILE A 146 10.34 4.76 -53.29
N LEU A 147 9.68 5.13 -52.20
CA LEU A 147 8.21 5.20 -52.15
C LEU A 147 7.76 6.48 -51.42
N PRO A 148 6.67 7.14 -51.89
CA PRO A 148 6.05 8.19 -51.09
C PRO A 148 5.58 7.58 -49.77
N VAL A 149 6.20 8.03 -48.70
CA VAL A 149 6.14 7.81 -47.23
C VAL A 149 4.75 7.47 -46.60
N LEU A 150 3.68 7.36 -47.38
CA LEU A 150 2.32 7.15 -46.91
C LEU A 150 1.96 5.74 -46.43
N PHE A 151 2.82 4.72 -46.62
CA PHE A 151 2.40 3.32 -46.47
C PHE A 151 3.31 2.46 -45.56
N LEU A 152 3.57 2.89 -44.32
CA LEU A 152 4.18 2.13 -43.20
C LEU A 152 5.66 2.46 -42.93
N PRO A 153 5.96 3.48 -42.10
CA PRO A 153 7.27 3.58 -41.48
C PRO A 153 7.46 2.39 -40.54
N LEU A 154 8.20 1.37 -41.00
CA LEU A 154 8.69 0.28 -40.16
C LEU A 154 9.82 0.84 -39.29
N GLN A 155 9.65 0.70 -37.98
CA GLN A 155 10.63 1.08 -36.96
C GLN A 155 10.92 -0.15 -36.10
N ASP A 156 12.08 -0.17 -35.47
CA ASP A 156 12.38 -1.22 -34.49
C ASP A 156 11.98 -0.66 -33.12
N ALA A 157 11.16 -1.42 -32.39
CA ALA A 157 10.73 -1.04 -31.06
C ALA A 157 11.55 -1.83 -30.03
N GLU A 158 12.26 -1.11 -29.18
CA GLU A 158 13.00 -1.67 -28.05
C GLU A 158 12.28 -1.27 -26.77
N SER A 159 11.95 -2.26 -25.94
CA SER A 159 11.32 -2.05 -24.63
C SER A 159 12.25 -2.57 -23.55
N GLU A 160 12.73 -1.67 -22.69
CA GLU A 160 13.51 -1.98 -21.49
C GLU A 160 12.63 -1.77 -20.26
N SER A 161 12.25 -2.86 -19.59
CA SER A 161 11.55 -2.83 -18.30
C SER A 161 12.54 -3.06 -17.16
N PHE A 162 12.33 -2.36 -16.04
CA PHE A 162 13.10 -2.57 -14.81
C PHE A 162 12.21 -2.67 -13.58
N VAL A 163 12.67 -3.44 -12.60
CA VAL A 163 12.12 -3.47 -11.24
C VAL A 163 13.27 -3.21 -10.26
N ASP A 164 13.07 -2.24 -9.38
CA ASP A 164 13.90 -2.02 -8.20
C ASP A 164 13.03 -2.22 -6.95
N ALA A 165 13.35 -3.22 -6.15
CA ALA A 165 12.59 -3.59 -4.96
C ALA A 165 13.50 -3.65 -3.73
N ILE A 166 13.18 -2.84 -2.72
CA ILE A 166 13.97 -2.71 -1.48
C ILE A 166 13.09 -3.06 -0.28
N LEU A 167 13.49 -4.08 0.48
CA LEU A 167 12.85 -4.48 1.72
C LEU A 167 13.70 -4.00 2.91
N VAL A 168 13.12 -3.22 3.80
CA VAL A 168 13.81 -2.61 4.96
C VAL A 168 13.12 -3.01 6.26
N ASP A 169 13.90 -3.37 7.28
CA ASP A 169 13.42 -3.60 8.65
C ASP A 169 12.97 -2.28 9.28
N THR A 170 11.74 -2.22 9.80
CA THR A 170 11.19 -0.96 10.34
C THR A 170 11.85 -0.52 11.64
N ARG A 171 12.41 -1.45 12.40
CA ARG A 171 13.00 -1.20 13.73
C ARG A 171 14.46 -0.80 13.59
N THR A 172 15.21 -1.55 12.79
CA THR A 172 16.66 -1.34 12.64
C THR A 172 17.01 -0.40 11.48
N GLY A 173 16.09 -0.21 10.53
CA GLY A 173 16.36 0.53 9.30
C GLY A 173 17.33 -0.16 8.35
N ARG A 174 17.67 -1.43 8.62
CA ARG A 174 18.59 -2.20 7.79
C ARG A 174 17.84 -2.78 6.60
N GLU A 175 18.51 -2.74 5.46
CA GLU A 175 18.07 -3.47 4.28
C GLU A 175 18.10 -4.97 4.55
N LEU A 176 16.97 -5.63 4.31
CA LEU A 176 16.78 -7.07 4.42
C LEU A 176 16.99 -7.75 3.08
N ALA A 177 16.56 -7.10 2.01
CA ALA A 177 16.73 -7.55 0.63
C ALA A 177 16.69 -6.35 -0.31
N HIS A 178 17.51 -6.39 -1.35
CA HIS A 178 17.44 -5.50 -2.49
C HIS A 178 17.51 -6.34 -3.76
N LEU A 179 16.55 -6.12 -4.64
CA LEU A 179 16.51 -6.69 -5.97
C LEU A 179 16.51 -5.55 -6.97
N HIS A 180 17.48 -5.58 -7.87
CA HIS A 180 17.54 -4.66 -9.00
C HIS A 180 17.66 -5.49 -10.28
N GLU A 181 16.57 -5.59 -11.01
CA GLU A 181 16.49 -6.40 -12.23
C GLU A 181 16.06 -5.55 -13.42
N ARG A 182 16.66 -5.82 -14.57
CA ARG A 182 16.36 -5.16 -15.84
C ARG A 182 16.22 -6.19 -16.94
N ARG A 183 15.22 -6.03 -17.79
CA ARG A 183 15.06 -6.79 -19.02
C ARG A 183 14.88 -5.84 -20.18
N ALA A 184 15.59 -6.10 -21.26
CA ALA A 184 15.41 -5.41 -22.53
C ALA A 184 15.07 -6.46 -23.58
N ASP A 185 14.09 -6.16 -24.41
CA ASP A 185 13.73 -6.97 -25.57
C ASP A 185 13.44 -6.07 -26.76
N VAL A 186 13.64 -6.60 -27.96
CA VAL A 186 13.53 -5.85 -29.23
C VAL A 186 12.59 -6.60 -30.15
N THR A 187 11.58 -5.90 -30.66
CA THR A 187 10.79 -6.37 -31.79
C THR A 187 11.15 -5.56 -33.03
N ASP A 188 11.65 -6.25 -34.04
CA ASP A 188 11.98 -5.66 -35.33
C ASP A 188 10.72 -5.45 -36.17
N TYR A 189 10.77 -4.47 -37.08
CA TYR A 189 9.74 -4.24 -38.12
C TYR A 189 8.32 -3.91 -37.60
N VAL A 190 8.22 -3.08 -36.59
CA VAL A 190 6.94 -2.64 -36.03
C VAL A 190 6.49 -1.32 -36.61
N THR A 191 5.18 -1.15 -36.72
CA THR A 191 4.60 0.10 -37.20
C THR A 191 4.46 1.09 -36.05
N VAL A 192 4.43 2.38 -36.35
CA VAL A 192 4.22 3.45 -35.35
C VAL A 192 2.86 3.33 -34.63
N PHE A 193 1.92 2.58 -35.20
CA PHE A 193 0.60 2.30 -34.60
C PHE A 193 0.55 0.94 -33.89
N SER A 194 1.65 0.21 -33.81
CA SER A 194 1.67 -1.10 -33.16
C SER A 194 1.68 -0.96 -31.64
N HIS A 195 0.98 -1.89 -30.97
CA HIS A 195 0.98 -2.04 -29.52
C HIS A 195 2.07 -3.02 -29.04
N ALA A 196 2.96 -3.47 -29.92
CA ALA A 196 3.93 -4.52 -29.59
C ALA A 196 4.88 -4.12 -28.46
N ALA A 197 5.25 -2.84 -28.35
CA ALA A 197 6.09 -2.36 -27.26
C ALA A 197 5.38 -2.44 -25.90
N ASP A 198 4.06 -2.18 -25.88
CA ASP A 198 3.23 -2.30 -24.68
C ASP A 198 3.02 -3.79 -24.33
N GLU A 199 2.75 -4.64 -25.33
CA GLU A 199 2.64 -6.09 -25.15
C GLU A 199 3.94 -6.69 -24.59
N LEU A 200 5.10 -6.34 -25.14
CA LEU A 200 6.40 -6.75 -24.61
C LEU A 200 6.61 -6.27 -23.18
N ALA A 201 6.25 -5.01 -22.88
CA ALA A 201 6.39 -4.47 -21.53
C ALA A 201 5.53 -5.24 -20.51
N GLU A 202 4.30 -5.61 -20.89
CA GLU A 202 3.38 -6.39 -20.05
C GLU A 202 3.88 -7.83 -19.82
N GLU A 203 4.44 -8.47 -20.84
CA GLU A 203 5.09 -9.79 -20.71
C GLU A 203 6.30 -9.72 -19.76
N GLN A 204 7.22 -8.80 -20.03
CA GLN A 204 8.40 -8.56 -19.20
C GLN A 204 8.01 -8.25 -17.74
N ARG A 205 6.94 -7.47 -17.53
CA ARG A 205 6.43 -7.13 -16.20
C ARG A 205 6.05 -8.38 -15.41
N THR A 206 5.31 -9.28 -16.03
CA THR A 206 4.85 -10.52 -15.39
C THR A 206 6.03 -11.38 -14.97
N GLU A 207 7.05 -11.49 -15.82
CA GLU A 207 8.27 -12.23 -15.51
C GLU A 207 9.09 -11.57 -14.39
N LEU A 208 9.25 -10.23 -14.44
CA LEU A 208 9.98 -9.48 -13.42
C LEU A 208 9.30 -9.57 -12.04
N LEU A 209 7.97 -9.52 -11.99
CA LEU A 209 7.21 -9.70 -10.75
C LEU A 209 7.34 -11.14 -10.21
N ALA A 210 7.28 -12.14 -11.09
CA ALA A 210 7.47 -13.54 -10.70
C ALA A 210 8.89 -13.79 -10.13
N GLU A 211 9.91 -13.19 -10.75
CA GLU A 211 11.29 -13.24 -10.26
C GLU A 211 11.42 -12.49 -8.93
N THR A 212 10.80 -11.32 -8.81
CA THR A 212 10.77 -10.54 -7.57
C THR A 212 10.15 -11.34 -6.42
N LYS A 213 9.00 -12.00 -6.67
CA LYS A 213 8.36 -12.91 -5.72
C LYS A 213 9.31 -14.01 -5.26
N ARG A 214 10.00 -14.65 -6.21
CA ARG A 214 10.92 -15.76 -5.95
C ARG A 214 12.09 -15.31 -5.08
N VAL A 215 12.73 -14.20 -5.42
CA VAL A 215 13.87 -13.65 -4.65
C VAL A 215 13.44 -13.20 -3.27
N LEU A 216 12.36 -12.42 -3.16
CA LEU A 216 11.85 -11.96 -1.85
C LEU A 216 11.48 -13.14 -0.96
N THR A 217 10.81 -14.15 -1.50
CA THR A 217 10.46 -15.37 -0.75
C THR A 217 11.70 -16.09 -0.22
N ALA A 218 12.72 -16.25 -1.06
CA ALA A 218 13.98 -16.89 -0.66
C ALA A 218 14.69 -16.08 0.44
N ARG A 219 14.82 -14.76 0.26
CA ARG A 219 15.45 -13.88 1.24
C ARG A 219 14.72 -13.86 2.58
N ILE A 220 13.39 -13.80 2.57
CA ILE A 220 12.58 -13.82 3.78
C ILE A 220 12.68 -15.16 4.52
N ALA A 221 12.82 -16.27 3.79
CA ALA A 221 13.02 -17.59 4.36
C ALA A 221 14.42 -17.75 5.00
N GLU A 222 15.46 -17.12 4.43
CA GLU A 222 16.83 -17.13 4.94
C GLU A 222 17.02 -16.29 6.22
N LEU A 223 16.14 -15.31 6.47
CA LEU A 223 16.27 -14.43 7.62
C LEU A 223 16.20 -15.21 8.95
N PRO A 224 17.16 -14.98 9.87
CA PRO A 224 17.27 -15.74 11.10
C PRO A 224 15.97 -15.63 11.89
N ARG A 225 15.45 -16.79 12.32
CA ARG A 225 14.30 -16.83 13.23
C ARG A 225 14.71 -16.20 14.55
N PRO A 226 13.81 -15.44 15.21
CA PRO A 226 14.06 -14.99 16.56
C PRO A 226 14.31 -16.25 17.39
N LYS A 227 15.50 -16.34 18.00
CA LYS A 227 15.78 -17.41 18.96
C LYS A 227 14.68 -17.29 20.01
N PRO A 228 13.82 -18.32 20.22
CA PRO A 228 12.85 -18.25 21.29
C PRO A 228 13.65 -17.96 22.55
N ALA A 229 13.31 -16.85 23.23
CA ALA A 229 14.03 -16.42 24.42
C ALA A 229 14.02 -17.61 25.39
N GLY A 230 15.14 -18.33 25.45
CA GLY A 230 15.17 -19.66 26.01
C GLY A 230 14.89 -19.58 27.49
N GLY A 231 13.70 -20.01 27.90
CA GLY A 231 13.41 -20.51 29.25
C GLY A 231 13.91 -19.66 30.42
N ALA A 232 14.08 -18.35 30.27
CA ALA A 232 14.01 -17.49 31.42
C ALA A 232 12.55 -17.59 31.85
N THR A 233 12.31 -18.23 32.98
CA THR A 233 11.06 -18.21 33.71
C THR A 233 10.67 -16.75 33.83
N ALA A 234 9.93 -16.25 32.84
CA ALA A 234 9.28 -14.99 32.91
C ALA A 234 8.33 -15.19 34.07
N THR A 235 8.68 -14.64 35.22
CA THR A 235 7.72 -14.23 36.23
C THR A 235 6.56 -13.68 35.44
N ALA A 236 5.44 -14.40 35.44
CA ALA A 236 4.29 -14.08 34.62
C ALA A 236 3.88 -12.66 34.95
N LEU A 237 4.35 -11.71 34.14
CA LEU A 237 3.65 -10.47 33.94
C LEU A 237 2.28 -10.90 33.42
N PRO A 238 1.18 -10.48 34.08
CA PRO A 238 -0.15 -10.91 33.70
C PRO A 238 -0.31 -10.65 32.22
N SER A 239 -0.56 -11.72 31.48
CA SER A 239 -0.83 -11.75 30.05
C SER A 239 -2.23 -11.19 29.77
N ASP A 240 -2.45 -9.95 30.22
CA ASP A 240 -3.62 -9.11 29.96
C ASP A 240 -3.24 -8.00 28.97
N THR A 241 -2.45 -8.38 27.96
CA THR A 241 -2.14 -7.54 26.80
C THR A 241 -2.63 -8.26 25.56
N THR A 242 -3.95 -8.40 25.48
CA THR A 242 -4.65 -8.21 24.21
C THR A 242 -4.15 -6.90 23.64
N ASP A 243 -3.54 -6.95 22.45
CA ASP A 243 -3.02 -5.77 21.78
C ASP A 243 -4.17 -4.73 21.65
N PRO A 244 -4.14 -3.60 22.38
CA PRO A 244 -5.29 -2.72 22.55
C PRO A 244 -5.67 -1.92 21.29
N TRP A 245 -5.12 -2.31 20.14
CA TRP A 245 -5.16 -1.58 18.88
C TRP A 245 -5.88 -2.30 17.74
N ASP A 246 -6.31 -3.56 17.89
CA ASP A 246 -6.97 -4.31 16.80
C ASP A 246 -8.44 -4.68 17.07
N GLU A 247 -8.96 -4.51 18.30
CA GLU A 247 -10.39 -4.71 18.56
C GLU A 247 -11.15 -3.39 18.53
N PRO A 248 -12.19 -3.26 17.67
CA PRO A 248 -13.04 -2.08 17.70
C PRO A 248 -13.63 -1.94 19.10
N ARG A 249 -13.57 -0.73 19.65
CA ARG A 249 -14.14 -0.48 20.97
C ARG A 249 -15.65 -0.60 20.88
N HIS A 250 -16.22 -1.50 21.67
CA HIS A 250 -17.64 -1.65 21.81
C HIS A 250 -18.15 -0.67 22.86
N VAL A 251 -19.07 0.21 22.47
CA VAL A 251 -19.71 1.18 23.38
C VAL A 251 -21.21 0.89 23.39
N ASP A 252 -21.72 0.54 24.56
CA ASP A 252 -23.14 0.28 24.76
C ASP A 252 -23.86 1.59 25.12
N VAL A 253 -24.89 1.91 24.35
CA VAL A 253 -25.72 3.10 24.52
C VAL A 253 -27.14 2.64 24.82
N GLY A 254 -27.63 2.94 26.02
CA GLY A 254 -29.01 2.66 26.41
C GLY A 254 -29.92 3.86 26.16
N LEU A 255 -31.13 3.61 25.66
CA LEU A 255 -32.17 4.62 25.50
C LEU A 255 -33.42 4.19 26.28
N ALA A 256 -33.72 4.96 27.33
CA ALA A 256 -34.87 4.73 28.19
C ALA A 256 -36.12 5.46 27.71
N VAL A 257 -37.29 5.02 28.18
CA VAL A 257 -38.62 5.54 27.77
C VAL A 257 -38.78 7.02 28.13
N ASP A 258 -38.24 7.44 29.26
CA ASP A 258 -38.24 8.84 29.72
C ASP A 258 -37.37 9.77 28.85
N GLY A 259 -36.48 9.18 28.02
CA GLY A 259 -35.53 9.90 27.18
C GLY A 259 -34.16 10.06 27.79
N THR A 260 -33.91 9.43 28.93
CA THR A 260 -32.58 9.30 29.50
C THR A 260 -31.73 8.43 28.58
N VAL A 261 -30.51 8.89 28.32
CA VAL A 261 -29.52 8.16 27.52
C VAL A 261 -28.40 7.73 28.43
N THR A 262 -28.06 6.44 28.41
CA THR A 262 -26.92 5.89 29.15
C THR A 262 -25.79 5.54 28.18
N VAL A 263 -24.54 5.70 28.62
CA VAL A 263 -23.35 5.24 27.90
C VAL A 263 -22.51 4.43 28.89
N GLU A 264 -22.26 3.15 28.61
CA GLU A 264 -21.52 2.25 29.52
C GLU A 264 -22.06 2.33 30.97
N ASP A 265 -23.38 2.23 31.14
CA ASP A 265 -24.11 2.34 32.42
C ASP A 265 -24.08 3.71 33.10
N HIS A 266 -23.48 4.74 32.49
CA HIS A 266 -23.54 6.11 32.99
C HIS A 266 -24.74 6.87 32.41
N ALA A 267 -25.70 7.20 33.26
CA ALA A 267 -26.83 8.06 32.90
C ALA A 267 -26.36 9.48 32.61
N LEU A 268 -26.71 9.99 31.43
CA LEU A 268 -26.38 11.34 30.99
C LEU A 268 -27.64 12.19 30.96
N GLU A 269 -27.69 13.20 31.83
CA GLU A 269 -28.87 14.05 32.03
C GLU A 269 -29.15 15.01 30.85
N SER A 270 -28.20 15.13 29.91
CA SER A 270 -28.35 16.05 28.78
C SER A 270 -27.72 15.53 27.49
N LEU A 271 -28.36 15.87 26.37
CA LEU A 271 -27.90 15.52 25.03
C LEU A 271 -26.49 16.06 24.70
N PRO A 272 -26.08 17.27 25.13
CA PRO A 272 -24.71 17.74 24.97
C PRO A 272 -23.68 16.87 25.73
N ALA A 273 -24.02 16.37 26.92
CA ALA A 273 -23.13 15.48 27.68
C ALA A 273 -22.93 14.15 26.94
N PHE A 274 -24.02 13.58 26.40
CA PHE A 274 -24.00 12.40 25.54
C PHE A 274 -23.09 12.55 24.32
N VAL A 275 -23.23 13.64 23.58
CA VAL A 275 -22.40 13.92 22.40
C VAL A 275 -20.92 14.06 22.79
N ASN A 276 -20.62 14.73 23.89
CA ASN A 276 -19.24 14.93 24.36
C ASN A 276 -18.58 13.63 24.84
N GLU A 277 -19.34 12.72 25.45
CA GLU A 277 -18.83 11.40 25.83
C GLU A 277 -18.52 10.58 24.58
N LEU A 278 -19.47 10.46 23.63
CA LEU A 278 -19.25 9.70 22.40
C LEU A 278 -18.09 10.24 21.54
N ARG A 279 -17.91 11.56 21.48
CA ARG A 279 -16.73 12.15 20.83
C ARG A 279 -15.43 11.74 21.50
N ARG A 280 -15.40 11.61 22.83
CA ARG A 280 -14.23 11.10 23.56
C ARG A 280 -13.94 9.64 23.24
N HIS A 281 -14.96 8.80 23.07
CA HIS A 281 -14.77 7.41 22.63
C HIS A 281 -14.29 7.34 21.18
N ALA A 282 -14.93 8.05 20.26
CA ALA A 282 -14.55 8.08 18.84
C ALA A 282 -13.13 8.63 18.60
N ALA A 283 -12.67 9.58 19.42
CA ALA A 283 -11.31 10.11 19.33
C ALA A 283 -10.22 9.08 19.71
N ARG A 284 -10.59 7.99 20.41
CA ARG A 284 -9.64 6.95 20.87
C ARG A 284 -9.45 5.81 19.87
N GLY A 285 -10.24 5.72 18.80
CA GLY A 285 -10.10 4.69 17.78
C GLY A 285 -11.42 4.28 17.11
N PRO A 286 -11.39 3.24 16.24
CA PRO A 286 -12.60 2.69 15.63
C PRO A 286 -13.55 2.21 16.72
N THR A 287 -14.80 2.69 16.66
CA THR A 287 -15.82 2.46 17.68
C THR A 287 -17.05 1.80 17.03
N VAL A 288 -17.49 0.68 17.60
CA VAL A 288 -18.73 -0.01 17.26
C VAL A 288 -19.73 0.30 18.39
N VAL A 289 -20.88 0.86 18.05
CA VAL A 289 -21.90 1.23 19.05
C VAL A 289 -23.04 0.23 19.04
N THR A 290 -23.40 -0.30 20.20
CA THR A 290 -24.64 -1.07 20.38
C THR A 290 -25.67 -0.16 21.02
N LEU A 291 -26.72 0.20 20.28
CA LEU A 291 -27.84 1.01 20.75
C LEU A 291 -28.95 0.10 21.26
N THR A 292 -29.10 0.01 22.57
CA THR A 292 -30.14 -0.76 23.25
C THR A 292 -31.31 0.16 23.59
N ALA A 293 -32.49 -0.09 22.99
CA ALA A 293 -33.68 0.72 23.24
C ALA A 293 -34.80 -0.14 23.84
N ALA A 294 -35.48 0.37 24.87
CA ALA A 294 -36.68 -0.29 25.39
C ALA A 294 -37.79 -0.33 24.32
N SER A 295 -38.58 -1.40 24.27
CA SER A 295 -39.67 -1.58 23.30
C SER A 295 -40.69 -0.43 23.27
N ALA A 296 -40.86 0.27 24.40
CA ALA A 296 -41.74 1.41 24.54
C ALA A 296 -41.15 2.74 24.02
N VAL A 297 -39.88 2.78 23.59
CA VAL A 297 -39.24 4.00 23.09
C VAL A 297 -39.80 4.35 21.70
N PRO A 298 -40.25 5.60 21.46
CA PRO A 298 -40.70 6.01 20.14
C PRO A 298 -39.59 5.88 19.09
N VAL A 299 -39.91 5.27 17.93
CA VAL A 299 -38.98 5.08 16.79
C VAL A 299 -38.31 6.39 16.34
N VAL A 300 -39.02 7.52 16.49
CA VAL A 300 -38.48 8.86 16.17
C VAL A 300 -37.23 9.16 17.02
N ARG A 301 -37.23 8.84 18.32
CA ARG A 301 -36.08 9.07 19.19
C ARG A 301 -34.90 8.19 18.82
N VAL A 302 -35.13 6.92 18.50
CA VAL A 302 -34.08 6.01 18.01
C VAL A 302 -33.45 6.59 16.74
N ARG A 303 -34.25 7.11 15.81
CA ARG A 303 -33.78 7.76 14.59
C ARG A 303 -32.95 9.02 14.88
N ASP A 304 -33.36 9.85 15.83
CA ASP A 304 -32.63 11.06 16.21
C ASP A 304 -31.26 10.73 16.80
N VAL A 305 -31.18 9.71 17.66
CA VAL A 305 -29.91 9.21 18.22
C VAL A 305 -29.01 8.64 17.11
N MET A 306 -29.55 7.83 16.20
CA MET A 306 -28.79 7.31 15.06
C MET A 306 -28.26 8.44 14.15
N LYS A 307 -29.02 9.52 13.96
CA LYS A 307 -28.59 10.67 13.19
C LYS A 307 -27.41 11.36 13.87
N LEU A 308 -27.49 11.57 15.18
CA LEU A 308 -26.40 12.13 15.99
C LEU A 308 -25.12 11.28 15.93
N LEU A 309 -25.24 9.95 16.03
CA LEU A 309 -24.10 9.03 15.91
C LEU A 309 -23.37 9.19 14.56
N ARG A 310 -24.12 9.33 13.46
CA ARG A 310 -23.54 9.58 12.13
C ARG A 310 -22.88 10.95 12.02
N GLU A 311 -23.48 12.00 12.60
CA GLU A 311 -22.90 13.35 12.62
C GLU A 311 -21.56 13.40 13.40
N ILE A 312 -21.37 12.49 14.38
CA ILE A 312 -20.11 12.34 15.13
C ILE A 312 -19.08 11.47 14.38
N GLY A 313 -19.47 10.85 13.27
CA GLY A 313 -18.58 10.02 12.44
C GLY A 313 -18.59 8.54 12.81
N ILE A 314 -19.49 8.09 13.69
CA ILE A 314 -19.68 6.67 14.03
C ILE A 314 -20.54 6.03 12.95
N ARG A 315 -19.97 5.07 12.21
CA ARG A 315 -20.62 4.41 11.07
C ARG A 315 -21.19 3.03 11.39
N ASP A 316 -20.62 2.35 12.38
CA ASP A 316 -21.00 0.99 12.75
C ASP A 316 -21.86 1.03 14.01
N VAL A 317 -23.18 0.93 13.82
CA VAL A 317 -24.18 1.00 14.89
C VAL A 317 -25.09 -0.23 14.78
N ARG A 318 -25.10 -1.06 15.83
CA ARG A 318 -26.06 -2.15 16.01
C ARG A 318 -27.21 -1.65 16.86
N VAL A 319 -28.44 -2.04 16.54
CA VAL A 319 -29.63 -1.63 17.30
C VAL A 319 -30.28 -2.87 17.87
N GLU A 320 -30.43 -2.91 19.19
CA GLU A 320 -31.08 -3.98 19.93
C GLU A 320 -32.32 -3.42 20.62
N VAL A 321 -33.47 -4.07 20.43
CA VAL A 321 -34.72 -3.69 21.10
C VAL A 321 -34.95 -4.67 22.23
N VAL A 322 -35.01 -4.16 23.47
CA VAL A 322 -35.21 -4.97 24.66
C VAL A 322 -36.63 -4.75 25.16
N ASP A 323 -37.36 -5.85 25.35
CA ASP A 323 -38.71 -5.81 25.90
C ASP A 323 -38.62 -5.86 27.44
N GLU A 324 -38.73 -4.72 28.10
CA GLU A 324 -38.60 -4.60 29.56
C GLU A 324 -39.72 -5.35 30.33
N HIS A 325 -40.78 -5.78 29.63
CA HIS A 325 -41.94 -6.47 30.22
C HIS A 325 -41.83 -8.01 30.22
N ALA A 326 -40.67 -8.60 29.92
CA ALA A 326 -40.43 -10.04 30.04
C ALA A 326 -39.62 -10.35 31.31
N PRO A 327 -40.26 -10.56 32.48
CA PRO A 327 -39.56 -10.58 33.76
C PRO A 327 -38.67 -11.82 34.04
N ASP A 328 -38.51 -12.80 33.13
CA ASP A 328 -37.77 -14.05 33.44
C ASP A 328 -37.25 -14.85 32.21
N ALA A 329 -36.88 -14.23 31.09
CA ALA A 329 -36.25 -14.98 30.00
C ALA A 329 -34.75 -15.20 30.27
N PRO A 330 -34.25 -16.45 30.38
CA PRO A 330 -32.83 -16.71 30.58
C PRO A 330 -32.02 -16.20 29.37
N ARG A 331 -30.91 -15.51 29.64
CA ARG A 331 -29.93 -15.07 28.64
C ARG A 331 -29.34 -16.29 27.92
N ILE A 332 -29.90 -16.68 26.78
CA ILE A 332 -29.32 -17.70 25.90
C ILE A 332 -28.13 -17.06 25.17
N ARG A 333 -26.93 -17.44 25.60
CA ARG A 333 -25.71 -17.36 24.78
C ARG A 333 -25.68 -18.57 23.84
N GLU A 334 -26.10 -18.38 22.60
CA GLU A 334 -25.77 -19.25 21.44
C GLU A 334 -25.47 -18.28 20.28
N ALA A 335 -24.24 -18.09 19.78
CA ALA A 335 -23.24 -19.04 19.29
C ALA A 335 -23.73 -19.90 18.11
N GLU A 336 -24.51 -19.35 17.18
CA GLU A 336 -24.67 -19.96 15.86
C GLU A 336 -23.55 -19.53 14.90
N ARG A 337 -22.56 -20.43 14.80
CA ARG A 337 -21.65 -20.54 13.65
C ARG A 337 -22.48 -20.95 12.44
N HIS A 338 -22.40 -20.19 11.34
CA HIS A 338 -22.75 -20.70 10.03
C HIS A 338 -21.68 -21.71 9.56
N PRO A 339 -22.04 -22.98 9.26
CA PRO A 339 -21.18 -23.83 8.46
C PRO A 339 -21.35 -23.50 6.97
N ALA A 340 -20.24 -23.60 6.26
CA ALA A 340 -20.13 -23.49 4.81
C ALA A 340 -21.16 -24.36 4.08
N SER A 341 -21.68 -23.84 2.97
CA SER A 341 -22.27 -24.67 1.92
C SER A 341 -21.64 -24.31 0.58
N THR A 342 -21.00 -25.31 -0.01
CA THR A 342 -20.68 -25.44 -1.43
C THR A 342 -21.04 -26.88 -1.77
N PRO A 343 -21.74 -27.10 -2.89
CA PRO A 343 -21.19 -27.98 -3.91
C PRO A 343 -20.71 -27.21 -5.14
#